data_AF-A0A9W9BWD7-F1
#
_entry.id   AF-A0A9W9BWD7-F1
#
_cell.length_a   1.000
_cell.length_b   1.000
_cell.length_c   1.000
_cell.angle_alpha   90.00
_cell.angle_beta   90.00
_cell.angle_gamma   90.00
#
_symmetry.space_group_name_H-M   'P 1'
#
loop_
_entity.id
_entity.type
_entity.pdbx_description
1 polymer ?
#
loop_
_entity_poly.entity_id
_entity_poly.type
_entity_poly.pdbx_seq_one_letter_code
_entity_poly.pdbx_strand_id
1 'polypeptide(L)'
;SLLALADMYAAIPVIGPRVDHHLLRFQGRLWKQIAKYPPSYLKLGYMARSKAIFAEAMVHVVGQWPLASPQLNGAVPDSVLDLIEDKVEDMDELKLKIEVKLFRLSLTTSRGERVSPSANWLDWMAVSLFRQWLAENTTPPPAPILKSPRNGGATPRPQENFNTGRVFRLIGAGGPGYLGHDECKRFLRLQHEQYNRENLKRFERRIEEVKNKAKDCVKPLMRNFLELDLREGGLPYLTCTRVDLQDFPWDEGEVAY
;
A
#
# COMPACT_ATOMS: atom_id res chain seq x y z
N SER A 1 -17.73 20.38 19.67
CA SER A 1 -16.37 20.24 20.26
C SER A 1 -15.78 21.63 20.48
N LEU A 2 -14.68 21.77 21.25
CA LEU A 2 -13.99 23.07 21.44
C LEU A 2 -13.59 23.71 20.12
N LEU A 3 -13.05 22.92 19.18
CA LEU A 3 -12.68 23.41 17.85
C LEU A 3 -13.88 23.88 17.04
N ALA A 4 -15.03 23.20 17.13
CA ALA A 4 -16.25 23.67 16.46
C ALA A 4 -16.75 25.01 17.02
N LEU A 5 -16.68 25.20 18.35
CA LEU A 5 -16.97 26.49 18.97
C LEU A 5 -15.98 27.57 18.50
N ALA A 6 -14.68 27.25 18.51
CA ALA A 6 -13.65 28.17 18.05
C ALA A 6 -13.84 28.56 16.57
N ASP A 7 -14.29 27.64 15.71
CA ASP A 7 -14.61 27.93 14.32
C ASP A 7 -15.79 28.91 14.20
N MET A 8 -16.90 28.65 14.91
CA MET A 8 -18.07 29.55 14.93
C MET A 8 -17.73 30.98 15.40
N TYR A 9 -16.75 31.14 16.28
CA TYR A 9 -16.31 32.45 16.79
C TYR A 9 -15.04 32.98 16.10
N ALA A 10 -14.60 32.39 14.98
CA ALA A 10 -13.37 32.76 14.26
C ALA A 10 -12.11 32.79 15.15
N ALA A 11 -12.08 31.97 16.19
CA ALA A 11 -11.01 31.87 17.19
C ALA A 11 -10.02 30.73 16.91
N ILE A 12 -10.12 30.03 15.76
CA ILE A 12 -9.21 28.96 15.35
C ILE A 12 -7.72 29.37 15.37
N PRO A 13 -7.32 30.58 14.89
CA PRO A 13 -5.92 31.00 14.95
C PRO A 13 -5.33 31.05 16.37
N VAL A 14 -6.19 31.19 17.40
CA VAL A 14 -5.79 31.23 18.81
C VAL A 14 -5.85 29.85 19.45
N ILE A 15 -6.93 29.10 19.19
CA ILE A 15 -7.19 27.81 19.86
C ILE A 15 -6.45 26.65 19.18
N GLY A 16 -6.38 26.63 17.85
CA GLY A 16 -5.74 25.58 17.05
C GLY A 16 -4.32 25.27 17.50
N PRO A 17 -3.41 26.27 17.55
CA PRO A 17 -2.03 26.07 17.99
C PRO A 17 -1.90 25.54 19.42
N ARG A 18 -2.83 25.88 20.31
CA ARG A 18 -2.84 25.36 21.69
C ARG A 18 -3.24 23.90 21.73
N VAL A 19 -4.31 23.54 21.01
CA VAL A 19 -4.76 22.14 20.89
C VAL A 19 -3.66 21.29 20.26
N ASP A 20 -3.07 21.76 19.16
CA ASP A 20 -1.95 21.10 18.48
C ASP A 20 -0.77 20.86 19.43
N HIS A 21 -0.27 21.93 20.06
CA HIS A 21 0.83 21.84 21.02
C HIS A 21 0.56 20.82 22.13
N HIS A 22 -0.65 20.79 22.71
CA HIS A 22 -0.98 19.83 23.77
C HIS A 22 -1.09 18.39 23.26
N LEU A 23 -1.64 18.18 22.06
CA LEU A 23 -1.76 16.85 21.49
C LEU A 23 -0.39 16.27 21.09
N LEU A 24 0.47 17.06 20.46
CA LEU A 24 1.79 16.61 20.03
C LEU A 24 2.69 16.17 21.20
N ARG A 25 2.43 16.62 22.43
CA ARG A 25 3.14 16.14 23.63
C ARG A 25 2.88 14.67 23.96
N PHE A 26 1.83 14.05 23.41
CA PHE A 26 1.59 12.61 23.59
C PHE A 26 2.49 11.73 22.69
N GLN A 27 3.17 12.31 21.69
CA GLN A 27 4.20 11.64 20.88
C GLN A 27 3.72 10.30 20.32
N GLY A 28 4.49 9.21 20.45
CA GLY A 28 4.13 7.89 19.93
C GLY A 28 2.76 7.35 20.40
N ARG A 29 2.22 7.81 21.54
CA ARG A 29 0.84 7.46 21.94
C ARG A 29 -0.20 8.12 21.03
N LEU A 30 0.03 9.36 20.60
CA LEU A 30 -0.83 10.04 19.63
C LEU A 30 -0.82 9.30 18.31
N TRP A 31 0.36 9.01 17.75
CA TRP A 31 0.49 8.33 16.44
C TRP A 31 -0.21 6.97 16.43
N LYS A 32 -0.09 6.19 17.52
CA LYS A 32 -0.84 4.92 17.68
C LYS A 32 -2.36 5.14 17.71
N GLN A 33 -2.84 6.25 18.28
CA GLN A 33 -4.27 6.58 18.25
C GLN A 33 -4.74 7.05 16.88
N ILE A 34 -3.92 7.83 16.15
CA ILE A 34 -4.24 8.24 14.79
C ILE A 34 -4.40 7.02 13.89
N ALA A 35 -3.46 6.07 13.94
CA ALA A 35 -3.53 4.83 13.19
C ALA A 35 -4.80 3.99 13.50
N LYS A 36 -5.31 4.09 14.74
CA LYS A 36 -6.52 3.39 15.18
C LYS A 36 -7.81 4.07 14.73
N TYR A 37 -7.83 5.40 14.63
CA TYR A 37 -9.01 6.19 14.24
C TYR A 37 -8.71 7.26 13.19
N PRO A 38 -8.18 6.90 12.00
CA PRO A 38 -7.68 7.89 11.04
C PRO A 38 -8.70 8.94 10.61
N PRO A 39 -9.96 8.60 10.26
CA PRO A 39 -10.95 9.60 9.84
C PRO A 39 -11.22 10.68 10.89
N SER A 40 -11.33 10.27 12.16
CA SER A 40 -11.57 11.18 13.28
C SER A 40 -10.39 12.13 13.49
N TYR A 41 -9.16 11.62 13.38
CA TYR A 41 -7.96 12.44 13.53
C TYR A 41 -7.66 13.30 12.30
N LEU A 42 -8.07 12.88 11.10
CA LEU A 42 -8.00 13.72 9.91
C LEU A 42 -8.88 14.97 10.08
N LYS A 43 -10.14 14.76 10.50
CA LYS A 43 -11.06 15.86 10.83
C LYS A 43 -10.49 16.76 11.94
N LEU A 44 -9.94 16.17 13.00
CA LEU A 44 -9.32 16.94 14.09
C LEU A 44 -8.13 17.76 13.60
N GLY A 45 -7.24 17.15 12.82
CA GLY A 45 -6.06 17.80 12.25
C GLY A 45 -6.44 18.97 11.36
N TYR A 46 -7.46 18.79 10.53
CA TYR A 46 -8.04 19.86 9.70
C TYR A 46 -8.58 21.01 10.55
N MET A 47 -9.46 20.71 11.52
CA MET A 47 -10.08 21.74 12.36
C MET A 47 -9.06 22.49 13.24
N ALA A 48 -8.01 21.81 13.70
CA ALA A 48 -6.94 22.42 14.50
C ALA A 48 -5.86 23.12 13.65
N ARG A 49 -5.92 22.99 12.31
CA ARG A 49 -4.84 23.37 11.37
C ARG A 49 -3.48 22.75 11.75
N SER A 50 -3.51 21.53 12.28
CA SER A 50 -2.31 20.78 12.67
C SER A 50 -1.75 20.04 11.46
N LYS A 51 -0.63 20.52 10.91
CA LYS A 51 0.06 19.89 9.78
C LYS A 51 0.47 18.45 10.09
N ALA A 52 1.02 18.21 11.28
CA ALA A 52 1.50 16.89 11.70
C ALA A 52 0.36 15.87 11.88
N ILE A 53 -0.71 16.25 12.58
CA ILE A 53 -1.86 15.34 12.81
C ILE A 53 -2.60 15.08 11.50
N PHE A 54 -2.80 16.11 10.68
CA PHE A 54 -3.45 15.98 9.38
C PHE A 54 -2.65 15.08 8.45
N ALA A 55 -1.34 15.31 8.31
CA ALA A 55 -0.48 14.51 7.45
C ALA A 55 -0.44 13.03 7.88
N GLU A 56 -0.24 12.77 9.18
CA GLU A 56 -0.26 11.39 9.72
C GLU A 56 -1.59 10.69 9.39
N ALA A 57 -2.72 11.35 9.68
CA ALA A 57 -4.04 10.79 9.43
C ALA A 57 -4.32 10.57 7.94
N MET A 58 -3.89 11.50 7.08
CA MET A 58 -4.06 11.44 5.63
C MET A 58 -3.38 10.20 5.05
N VAL A 59 -2.14 9.91 5.44
CA VAL A 59 -1.41 8.71 4.98
C VAL A 59 -2.18 7.43 5.35
N HIS A 60 -2.74 7.36 6.56
CA HIS A 60 -3.55 6.21 6.98
C HIS A 60 -4.88 6.11 6.24
N VAL A 61 -5.55 7.24 5.98
CA VAL A 61 -6.83 7.29 5.25
C VAL A 61 -6.64 6.82 3.81
N VAL A 62 -5.65 7.38 3.11
CA VAL A 62 -5.32 7.02 1.72
C VAL A 62 -4.93 5.54 1.63
N GLY A 63 -4.07 5.05 2.53
CA GLY A 63 -3.67 3.64 2.55
C GLY A 63 -4.82 2.65 2.79
N GLN A 64 -5.90 3.09 3.44
CA GLN A 64 -7.07 2.27 3.75
C GLN A 64 -8.27 2.53 2.84
N TRP A 65 -8.16 3.41 1.86
CA TRP A 65 -9.26 3.75 0.98
C TRP A 65 -9.78 2.51 0.22
N PRO A 66 -11.12 2.36 0.02
CA PRO A 66 -12.21 3.25 0.41
C PRO A 66 -12.83 2.96 1.80
N LEU A 67 -12.20 2.16 2.67
CA LEU A 67 -12.77 1.79 3.98
C LEU A 67 -13.06 3.01 4.87
N ALA A 68 -12.29 4.08 4.72
CA ALA A 68 -12.45 5.33 5.47
C ALA A 68 -13.57 6.24 4.92
N SER A 69 -13.98 6.07 3.66
CA SER A 69 -14.91 6.98 2.95
C SER A 69 -16.23 7.21 3.70
N PRO A 70 -16.95 6.18 4.21
CA PRO A 70 -18.24 6.40 4.85
C PRO A 70 -18.19 7.29 6.12
N GLN A 71 -17.04 7.35 6.80
CA GLN A 71 -16.88 8.20 7.99
C GLN A 71 -16.48 9.65 7.65
N LEU A 72 -16.00 9.88 6.43
CA LEU A 72 -15.52 11.18 5.97
C LEU A 72 -16.57 11.93 5.15
N ASN A 73 -17.42 11.21 4.42
CA ASN A 73 -18.48 11.80 3.60
C ASN A 73 -19.41 12.68 4.46
N GLY A 74 -19.46 13.98 4.14
CA GLY A 74 -20.23 15.00 4.88
C GLY A 74 -19.66 15.35 6.26
N ALA A 75 -18.53 14.76 6.67
CA ALA A 75 -17.89 15.02 7.95
C ALA A 75 -16.69 15.98 7.86
N VAL A 76 -16.09 16.09 6.67
CA VAL A 76 -15.01 17.03 6.30
C VAL A 76 -15.43 17.85 5.07
N PRO A 77 -14.79 19.01 4.80
CA PRO A 77 -15.08 19.79 3.60
C PRO A 77 -14.76 19.04 2.30
N ASP A 78 -15.45 19.40 1.22
CA ASP A 78 -15.29 18.77 -0.09
C ASP A 78 -13.83 18.87 -0.59
N SER A 79 -13.14 20.00 -0.37
CA SER A 79 -11.72 20.13 -0.73
C SER A 79 -10.78 19.13 -0.04
N VAL A 80 -11.14 18.64 1.16
CA VAL A 80 -10.38 17.58 1.84
C VAL A 80 -10.70 16.22 1.22
N LEU A 81 -11.94 15.98 0.79
CA LEU A 81 -12.32 14.76 0.08
C LEU A 81 -11.64 14.70 -1.29
N ASP A 82 -11.69 15.78 -2.06
CA ASP A 82 -11.02 15.90 -3.36
C ASP A 82 -9.52 15.60 -3.22
N LEU A 83 -8.86 16.20 -2.21
CA LEU A 83 -7.46 15.91 -1.92
C LEU A 83 -7.19 14.44 -1.56
N ILE A 84 -8.09 13.78 -0.82
CA ILE A 84 -7.95 12.34 -0.53
C ILE A 84 -8.02 11.55 -1.83
N GLU A 85 -8.99 11.85 -2.69
CA GLU A 85 -9.20 11.17 -3.96
C GLU A 85 -7.99 11.33 -4.89
N ASP A 86 -7.45 12.55 -5.01
CA ASP A 86 -6.21 12.83 -5.75
C ASP A 86 -5.03 11.98 -5.22
N LYS A 87 -4.84 11.93 -3.89
CA LYS A 87 -3.76 11.12 -3.28
C LYS A 87 -3.97 9.62 -3.44
N VAL A 88 -5.21 9.16 -3.51
CA VAL A 88 -5.54 7.76 -3.80
C VAL A 88 -5.19 7.44 -5.26
N GLU A 89 -5.54 8.32 -6.19
CA GLU A 89 -5.18 8.17 -7.61
C GLU A 89 -3.65 8.12 -7.79
N ASP A 90 -2.90 9.06 -7.19
CA ASP A 90 -1.44 9.06 -7.18
C ASP A 90 -0.85 7.72 -6.71
N MET A 91 -1.43 7.16 -5.64
CA MET A 91 -0.99 5.88 -5.09
C MET A 91 -1.30 4.72 -6.04
N ASP A 92 -2.47 4.72 -6.67
CA ASP A 92 -2.87 3.68 -7.62
C ASP A 92 -2.08 3.75 -8.92
N GLU A 93 -1.78 4.94 -9.44
CA GLU A 93 -0.84 5.12 -10.54
C GLU A 93 0.54 4.55 -10.21
N LEU A 94 1.04 4.81 -8.99
CA LEU A 94 2.32 4.27 -8.55
C LEU A 94 2.27 2.73 -8.48
N LYS A 95 1.20 2.13 -7.94
CA LYS A 95 1.02 0.66 -7.93
C LYS A 95 1.05 0.10 -9.35
N LEU A 96 0.28 0.67 -10.27
CA LEU A 96 0.22 0.24 -11.68
C LEU A 96 1.60 0.33 -12.35
N LYS A 97 2.30 1.44 -12.18
CA LYS A 97 3.66 1.63 -12.71
C LYS A 97 4.63 0.56 -12.20
N ILE A 98 4.50 0.19 -10.93
CA ILE A 98 5.36 -0.82 -10.28
C ILE A 98 4.97 -2.22 -10.76
N GLU A 99 3.69 -2.53 -10.87
CA GLU A 99 3.19 -3.79 -11.41
C GLU A 99 3.69 -4.03 -12.83
N VAL A 100 3.59 -3.03 -13.72
CA VAL A 100 4.14 -3.11 -15.08
C VAL A 100 5.65 -3.37 -15.06
N LYS A 101 6.42 -2.73 -14.16
CA LYS A 101 7.85 -2.98 -14.01
C LYS A 101 8.13 -4.42 -13.55
N LEU A 102 7.37 -4.92 -12.58
CA LEU A 102 7.49 -6.28 -12.06
C LEU A 102 7.22 -7.32 -13.15
N PHE A 103 6.16 -7.15 -13.94
CA PHE A 103 5.86 -8.04 -15.07
C PHE A 103 6.95 -8.03 -16.14
N ARG A 104 7.58 -6.89 -16.38
CA ARG A 104 8.67 -6.74 -17.36
C ARG A 104 10.02 -7.25 -16.86
N LEU A 105 10.14 -7.65 -15.59
CA LEU A 105 11.38 -8.24 -15.07
C LEU A 105 11.81 -9.45 -15.91
N SER A 106 13.12 -9.59 -16.03
CA SER A 106 13.77 -10.69 -16.73
C SER A 106 15.15 -10.91 -16.17
N LEU A 107 15.68 -12.10 -16.38
CA LEU A 107 17.07 -12.44 -16.09
C LEU A 107 17.90 -12.36 -17.37
N THR A 108 19.21 -12.21 -17.19
CA THR A 108 20.17 -12.23 -18.30
C THR A 108 21.13 -13.39 -18.16
N THR A 109 21.58 -13.93 -19.29
CA THR A 109 22.64 -14.93 -19.35
C THR A 109 23.99 -14.30 -18.98
N SER A 110 25.04 -15.11 -18.85
CA SER A 110 26.41 -14.61 -18.67
C SER A 110 26.90 -13.75 -19.85
N ARG A 111 26.28 -13.89 -21.03
CA ARG A 111 26.54 -13.07 -22.22
C ARG A 111 25.72 -11.78 -22.27
N GLY A 112 24.89 -11.52 -21.26
CA GLY A 112 24.02 -10.34 -21.20
C GLY A 112 22.72 -10.47 -22.02
N GLU A 113 22.48 -11.61 -22.66
CA GLU A 113 21.26 -11.87 -23.43
C GLU A 113 20.06 -12.11 -22.49
N ARG A 114 18.85 -11.72 -22.87
CA ARG A 114 17.66 -12.03 -22.07
C ARG A 114 17.36 -13.51 -22.11
N VAL A 115 16.93 -14.07 -20.98
CA VAL A 115 16.49 -15.47 -20.93
C VAL A 115 15.23 -15.68 -21.78
N SER A 116 15.23 -16.75 -22.57
CA SER A 116 14.14 -17.16 -23.44
C SER A 116 13.96 -18.67 -23.38
N PRO A 117 12.83 -19.21 -23.87
CA PRO A 117 12.63 -20.65 -23.98
C PRO A 117 13.73 -21.35 -24.78
N SER A 118 14.29 -20.69 -25.79
CA SER A 118 15.28 -21.25 -26.71
C SER A 118 16.73 -21.16 -26.22
N ALA A 119 17.06 -20.18 -25.37
CA ALA A 119 18.43 -19.95 -24.93
C ALA A 119 18.72 -20.53 -23.53
N ASN A 120 17.79 -20.35 -22.58
CA ASN A 120 17.99 -20.72 -21.18
C ASN A 120 16.65 -21.12 -20.54
N TRP A 121 16.18 -22.32 -20.88
CA TRP A 121 14.87 -22.83 -20.46
C TRP A 121 14.62 -22.75 -18.95
N LEU A 122 15.55 -23.24 -18.12
CA LEU A 122 15.38 -23.28 -16.67
C LEU A 122 15.29 -21.87 -16.05
N ASP A 123 16.14 -20.96 -16.50
CA ASP A 123 16.18 -19.58 -16.00
C ASP A 123 14.95 -18.79 -16.51
N TRP A 124 14.52 -19.03 -17.75
CA TRP A 124 13.27 -18.51 -18.29
C TRP A 124 12.06 -19.01 -17.49
N MET A 125 12.05 -20.29 -17.12
CA MET A 125 10.98 -20.88 -16.33
C MET A 125 10.85 -20.24 -14.94
N ALA A 126 11.97 -19.85 -14.31
CA ALA A 126 11.94 -19.12 -13.05
C ALA A 126 11.24 -17.75 -13.20
N VAL A 127 11.54 -17.02 -14.28
CA VAL A 127 10.85 -15.76 -14.62
C VAL A 127 9.36 -16.00 -14.89
N SER A 128 9.01 -17.06 -15.61
CA SER A 128 7.62 -17.42 -15.91
C SER A 128 6.83 -17.76 -14.65
N LEU A 129 7.39 -18.56 -13.73
CA LEU A 129 6.76 -18.87 -12.46
C LEU A 129 6.53 -17.62 -11.61
N PHE A 130 7.51 -16.72 -11.54
CA PHE A 130 7.35 -15.45 -10.83
C PHE A 130 6.22 -14.59 -11.42
N ARG A 131 6.13 -14.50 -12.75
CA ARG A 131 5.06 -13.74 -13.42
C ARG A 131 3.68 -14.35 -13.17
N GLN A 132 3.58 -15.68 -13.18
CA GLN A 132 2.33 -16.37 -12.85
C GLN A 132 1.91 -16.07 -11.41
N TRP A 133 2.84 -16.22 -10.46
CA TRP A 133 2.58 -15.90 -9.06
C TRP A 133 2.16 -14.43 -8.87
N LEU A 134 2.84 -13.50 -9.56
CA LEU A 134 2.49 -12.08 -9.51
C LEU A 134 1.05 -11.86 -10.00
N ALA A 135 0.70 -12.39 -11.17
CA ALA A 135 -0.64 -12.26 -11.74
C ALA A 135 -1.73 -12.82 -10.82
N GLU A 136 -1.52 -14.01 -10.24
CA GLU A 136 -2.46 -14.63 -9.30
C GLU A 136 -2.65 -13.81 -8.02
N ASN A 137 -1.63 -13.05 -7.59
CA ASN A 137 -1.68 -12.27 -6.36
C ASN A 137 -2.05 -10.78 -6.59
N THR A 138 -2.00 -10.26 -7.83
CA THR A 138 -2.40 -8.88 -8.15
C THR A 138 -3.68 -8.78 -8.98
N THR A 139 -4.23 -9.90 -9.43
CA THR A 139 -5.54 -9.92 -10.10
C THR A 139 -6.67 -10.10 -9.09
N PRO A 140 -7.64 -9.18 -9.00
CA PRO A 140 -8.82 -9.37 -8.16
C PRO A 140 -9.57 -10.65 -8.55
N PRO A 141 -10.17 -11.37 -7.58
CA PRO A 141 -10.99 -12.53 -7.91
C PRO A 141 -12.16 -12.11 -8.82
N PRO A 142 -12.54 -12.93 -9.81
CA PRO A 142 -13.66 -12.60 -10.69
C PRO A 142 -14.94 -12.41 -9.86
N ALA A 143 -15.73 -11.40 -10.25
CA ALA A 143 -17.02 -11.17 -9.60
C ALA A 143 -17.91 -12.43 -9.73
N PRO A 144 -18.58 -12.87 -8.66
CA PRO A 144 -19.44 -14.04 -8.72
C PRO A 144 -20.58 -13.80 -9.72
N ILE A 145 -20.66 -14.66 -10.74
CA ILE A 145 -21.63 -14.56 -11.84
C ILE A 145 -23.04 -14.96 -11.38
N LEU A 146 -23.14 -15.79 -10.33
CA LEU A 146 -24.40 -16.25 -9.78
C LEU A 146 -24.81 -15.35 -8.60
N LYS A 147 -25.97 -14.70 -8.74
CA LYS A 147 -26.72 -14.17 -7.58
C LYS A 147 -27.01 -15.36 -6.67
N SER A 148 -26.43 -15.40 -5.47
CA SER A 148 -26.75 -16.44 -4.49
C SER A 148 -28.27 -16.58 -4.36
N PRO A 149 -28.83 -17.81 -4.40
CA PRO A 149 -30.24 -18.01 -4.12
C PRO A 149 -30.52 -17.42 -2.74
N ARG A 150 -31.53 -16.55 -2.69
CA ARG A 150 -31.98 -15.82 -1.50
C ARG A 150 -32.66 -16.80 -0.54
N ASN A 151 -31.91 -17.76 0.01
CA ASN A 151 -32.37 -18.71 1.01
C ASN A 151 -31.49 -18.60 2.26
N GLY A 152 -32.02 -17.93 3.29
CA GLY A 152 -31.55 -18.02 4.66
C GLY A 152 -30.37 -17.12 5.03
N GLY A 153 -30.67 -15.93 5.56
CA GLY A 153 -29.93 -15.30 6.68
C GLY A 153 -28.44 -14.97 6.54
N ALA A 154 -27.77 -15.26 5.43
CA ALA A 154 -26.37 -14.88 5.24
C ALA A 154 -26.29 -13.51 4.57
N THR A 155 -25.85 -12.50 5.33
CA THR A 155 -25.41 -11.22 4.77
C THR A 155 -24.44 -11.48 3.62
N PRO A 156 -24.53 -10.76 2.48
CA PRO A 156 -23.50 -10.85 1.46
C PRO A 156 -22.17 -10.53 2.14
N ARG A 157 -21.21 -11.47 2.10
CA ARG A 157 -19.85 -11.19 2.56
C ARG A 157 -19.41 -9.95 1.76
N PRO A 158 -18.98 -8.86 2.42
CA PRO A 158 -18.35 -7.76 1.71
C PRO A 158 -17.29 -8.37 0.81
N GLN A 159 -17.24 -8.00 -0.47
CA GLN A 159 -16.08 -8.33 -1.29
C GLN A 159 -14.86 -7.90 -0.46
N GLU A 160 -14.04 -8.85 -0.03
CA GLU A 160 -12.83 -8.52 0.71
C GLU A 160 -12.05 -7.57 -0.19
N ASN A 161 -11.93 -6.30 0.23
CA ASN A 161 -11.27 -5.27 -0.56
C ASN A 161 -9.91 -5.82 -0.98
N PHE A 162 -9.76 -6.08 -2.28
CA PHE A 162 -8.59 -6.72 -2.82
C PHE A 162 -7.41 -5.75 -2.70
N ASN A 163 -6.62 -5.91 -1.64
CA ASN A 163 -5.55 -5.00 -1.29
C ASN A 163 -4.20 -5.52 -1.80
N THR A 164 -3.82 -5.08 -3.00
CA THR A 164 -2.50 -5.36 -3.61
C THR A 164 -1.33 -4.84 -2.79
N GLY A 165 -1.57 -3.87 -1.89
CA GLY A 165 -0.56 -3.34 -0.96
C GLY A 165 0.12 -4.42 -0.13
N ARG A 166 -0.64 -5.42 0.35
CA ARG A 166 -0.08 -6.56 1.09
C ARG A 166 0.90 -7.38 0.24
N VAL A 167 0.61 -7.55 -1.05
CA VAL A 167 1.46 -8.28 -1.99
C VAL A 167 2.73 -7.49 -2.29
N PHE A 168 2.65 -6.19 -2.52
CA PHE A 168 3.84 -5.34 -2.69
C PHE A 168 4.73 -5.35 -1.43
N ARG A 169 4.13 -5.35 -0.23
CA ARG A 169 4.89 -5.49 1.03
C ARG A 169 5.56 -6.86 1.16
N LEU A 170 4.89 -7.94 0.74
CA LEU A 170 5.48 -9.29 0.70
C LEU A 170 6.69 -9.34 -0.25
N ILE A 171 6.58 -8.73 -1.43
CA ILE A 171 7.69 -8.61 -2.38
C ILE A 171 8.84 -7.78 -1.77
N GLY A 172 8.53 -6.67 -1.10
CA GLY A 172 9.51 -5.78 -0.47
C GLY A 172 10.24 -6.42 0.72
N ALA A 173 9.56 -7.25 1.50
CA ALA A 173 10.19 -8.07 2.53
C ALA A 173 11.21 -9.04 1.90
N GLY A 174 10.81 -9.71 0.82
CA GLY A 174 11.60 -10.74 0.16
C GLY A 174 11.68 -12.03 0.99
N GLY A 175 12.76 -12.79 0.84
CA GLY A 175 12.96 -14.01 1.62
C GLY A 175 11.94 -15.11 1.31
N PRO A 176 11.73 -16.11 2.18
CA PRO A 176 10.98 -17.32 1.85
C PRO A 176 9.45 -17.18 1.86
N GLY A 177 8.90 -15.97 2.04
CA GLY A 177 7.45 -15.74 2.18
C GLY A 177 6.62 -16.02 0.92
N TYR A 178 7.27 -16.19 -0.22
CA TYR A 178 6.67 -16.59 -1.50
C TYR A 178 7.73 -17.25 -2.39
N LEU A 179 7.30 -18.17 -3.25
CA LEU A 179 8.16 -18.93 -4.16
C LEU A 179 9.32 -19.61 -3.42
N GLY A 180 8.99 -20.23 -2.28
CA GLY A 180 9.92 -20.97 -1.44
C GLY A 180 10.30 -22.35 -1.99
N HIS A 181 11.07 -23.12 -1.22
CA HIS A 181 11.54 -24.46 -1.60
C HIS A 181 10.42 -25.37 -2.09
N ASP A 182 9.34 -25.48 -1.32
CA ASP A 182 8.26 -26.41 -1.63
C ASP A 182 7.52 -26.04 -2.91
N GLU A 183 7.31 -24.75 -3.18
CA GLU A 183 6.69 -24.26 -4.41
C GLU A 183 7.60 -24.52 -5.62
N CYS A 184 8.89 -24.17 -5.51
CA CYS A 184 9.88 -24.43 -6.54
C CYS A 184 9.99 -25.92 -6.87
N LYS A 185 10.03 -26.77 -5.84
CA LYS A 185 10.11 -28.23 -5.97
C LYS A 185 8.85 -28.82 -6.59
N ARG A 186 7.65 -28.41 -6.14
CA ARG A 186 6.38 -28.85 -6.73
C ARG A 186 6.31 -28.49 -8.20
N PHE A 187 6.68 -27.27 -8.55
CA PHE A 187 6.65 -26.78 -9.91
C PHE A 187 7.64 -27.52 -10.82
N LEU A 188 8.91 -27.67 -10.40
CA LEU A 188 9.93 -28.34 -11.21
C LEU A 188 9.65 -29.85 -11.37
N ARG A 189 8.98 -30.49 -10.42
CA ARG A 189 8.53 -31.90 -10.52
C ARG A 189 7.57 -32.15 -11.67
N LEU A 190 6.83 -31.14 -12.13
CA LEU A 190 5.97 -31.25 -13.31
C LEU A 190 6.78 -31.49 -14.59
N GLN A 191 8.07 -31.15 -14.58
CA GLN A 191 9.02 -31.33 -15.67
C GLN A 191 9.97 -32.48 -15.33
N HIS A 192 9.47 -33.72 -15.42
CA HIS A 192 10.17 -34.94 -14.98
C HIS A 192 11.61 -35.06 -15.52
N GLU A 193 11.85 -34.69 -16.78
CA GLU A 193 13.19 -34.73 -17.42
C GLU A 193 14.18 -33.72 -16.82
N GLN A 194 13.69 -32.59 -16.33
CA GLN A 194 14.49 -31.50 -15.77
C GLN A 194 14.63 -31.60 -14.25
N TYR A 195 13.83 -32.45 -13.59
CA TYR A 195 13.83 -32.55 -12.14
C TYR A 195 14.98 -33.41 -11.61
N ASN A 196 16.01 -32.72 -11.11
CA ASN A 196 17.09 -33.33 -10.32
C ASN A 196 17.57 -32.33 -9.26
N ARG A 197 18.42 -32.79 -8.33
CA ARG A 197 18.90 -31.98 -7.20
C ARG A 197 19.67 -30.72 -7.63
N GLU A 198 20.44 -30.82 -8.71
CA GLU A 198 21.25 -29.71 -9.22
C GLU A 198 20.38 -28.64 -9.88
N ASN A 199 19.45 -29.06 -10.75
CA ASN A 199 18.51 -28.18 -11.41
C ASN A 199 17.58 -27.48 -10.41
N LEU A 200 17.12 -28.18 -9.37
CA LEU A 200 16.32 -27.56 -8.31
C LEU A 200 17.10 -26.44 -7.61
N LYS A 201 18.35 -26.71 -7.19
CA LYS A 201 19.20 -25.70 -6.55
C LYS A 201 19.47 -24.50 -7.47
N ARG A 202 19.70 -24.75 -8.76
CA ARG A 202 19.88 -23.69 -9.77
C ARG A 202 18.60 -22.87 -9.94
N PHE A 203 17.44 -23.53 -10.02
CA PHE A 203 16.14 -22.89 -10.18
C PHE A 203 15.81 -21.97 -9.00
N GLU A 204 15.99 -22.45 -7.77
CA GLU A 204 15.80 -21.66 -6.54
C GLU A 204 16.70 -20.42 -6.52
N ARG A 205 17.97 -20.57 -6.92
CA ARG A 205 18.89 -19.43 -7.03
C ARG A 205 18.39 -18.39 -8.05
N ARG A 206 17.81 -18.83 -9.18
CA ARG A 206 17.25 -17.92 -10.18
C ARG A 206 15.96 -17.24 -9.71
N ILE A 207 15.10 -17.96 -8.99
CA ILE A 207 13.93 -17.37 -8.33
C ILE A 207 14.38 -16.29 -7.35
N GLU A 208 15.40 -16.55 -6.52
CA GLU A 208 15.91 -15.56 -5.58
C GLU A 208 16.50 -14.33 -6.29
N GLU A 209 17.16 -14.51 -7.44
CA GLU A 209 17.61 -13.40 -8.28
C GLU A 209 16.45 -12.54 -8.80
N VAL A 210 15.35 -13.15 -9.26
CA VAL A 210 14.14 -12.42 -9.68
C VAL A 210 13.52 -11.67 -8.49
N LYS A 211 13.44 -12.31 -7.32
CA LYS A 211 12.89 -11.71 -6.09
C LYS A 211 13.69 -10.50 -5.62
N ASN A 212 15.01 -10.55 -5.73
CA ASN A 212 15.87 -9.40 -5.42
C ASN A 212 15.61 -8.22 -6.36
N LYS A 213 15.50 -8.47 -7.68
CA LYS A 213 15.11 -7.43 -8.65
C LYS A 213 13.70 -6.87 -8.38
N ALA A 214 12.76 -7.74 -7.98
CA ALA A 214 11.41 -7.36 -7.62
C ALA A 214 11.36 -6.49 -6.35
N LYS A 215 12.15 -6.86 -5.34
CA LYS A 215 12.33 -6.07 -4.11
C LYS A 215 12.85 -4.66 -4.40
N ASP A 216 13.80 -4.53 -5.32
CA ASP A 216 14.28 -3.22 -5.76
C ASP A 216 13.20 -2.41 -6.48
N CYS A 217 12.39 -3.08 -7.31
CA CYS A 217 11.31 -2.44 -8.04
C CYS A 217 10.25 -1.84 -7.09
N VAL A 218 9.87 -2.53 -6.01
CA VAL A 218 8.83 -2.06 -5.08
C VAL A 218 9.30 -1.02 -4.05
N LYS A 219 10.59 -0.67 -4.00
CA LYS A 219 11.14 0.33 -3.05
C LYS A 219 10.32 1.62 -2.93
N PRO A 220 9.80 2.23 -4.03
CA PRO A 220 8.97 3.43 -3.92
C PRO A 220 7.70 3.24 -3.06
N LEU A 221 7.08 2.06 -3.12
CA LEU A 221 5.89 1.71 -2.33
C LEU A 221 6.23 1.38 -0.86
N MET A 222 7.49 1.08 -0.56
CA MET A 222 7.95 0.73 0.79
C MET A 222 8.36 1.94 1.63
N ARG A 223 8.25 3.16 1.09
CA ARG A 223 8.46 4.39 1.85
C ARG A 223 7.40 4.51 2.93
N ASN A 224 7.80 5.01 4.10
CA ASN A 224 6.91 5.33 5.21
C ASN A 224 6.99 6.82 5.47
N PHE A 225 5.87 7.52 5.34
CA PHE A 225 5.74 8.96 5.66
C PHE A 225 4.98 9.19 6.97
N LEU A 226 4.85 8.17 7.80
CA LEU A 226 4.29 8.26 9.14
C LEU A 226 5.36 8.62 10.18
N GLU A 227 4.97 9.43 11.16
CA GLU A 227 5.66 9.62 12.43
C GLU A 227 5.52 8.38 13.34
N LEU A 228 4.50 7.54 13.10
CA LEU A 228 4.37 6.26 13.77
C LEU A 228 5.57 5.33 13.51
N ASP A 229 6.21 4.89 14.59
CA ASP A 229 7.22 3.84 14.54
C ASP A 229 6.57 2.46 14.27
N LEU A 230 6.88 1.87 13.11
CA LEU A 230 6.35 0.60 12.64
C LEU A 230 7.13 -0.64 13.14
N ARG A 231 8.12 -0.47 14.02
CA ARG A 231 8.92 -1.60 14.55
C ARG A 231 8.11 -2.63 15.33
N GLU A 232 6.96 -2.25 15.91
CA GLU A 232 6.11 -3.11 16.74
C GLU A 232 5.05 -3.91 15.96
N GLY A 233 5.13 -3.96 14.63
CA GLY A 233 4.17 -4.66 13.79
C GLY A 233 3.67 -3.75 12.68
N GLY A 234 4.19 -3.95 11.47
CA GLY A 234 3.86 -3.12 10.32
C GLY A 234 2.35 -3.11 9.99
N LEU A 235 1.92 -2.08 9.28
CA LEU A 235 0.53 -1.93 8.86
C LEU A 235 0.18 -2.83 7.66
N PRO A 236 -1.07 -3.29 7.51
CA PRO A 236 -1.47 -4.17 6.43
C PRO A 236 -1.64 -3.45 5.07
N TYR A 237 -1.50 -2.13 5.05
CA TYR A 237 -1.62 -1.27 3.88
C TYR A 237 -0.32 -0.48 3.61
N LEU A 238 -0.30 0.25 2.49
CA LEU A 238 0.83 1.09 2.10
C LEU A 238 0.80 2.44 2.82
N THR A 239 1.98 2.98 3.13
CA THR A 239 2.15 4.26 3.85
C THR A 239 3.09 5.20 3.10
N CYS A 240 3.16 5.03 1.78
CA CYS A 240 4.03 5.77 0.87
C CYS A 240 3.42 7.06 0.33
N THR A 241 2.18 7.39 0.72
CA THR A 241 1.55 8.67 0.42
C THR A 241 2.33 9.79 1.08
N ARG A 242 2.66 10.83 0.32
CA ARG A 242 3.34 12.02 0.83
C ARG A 242 2.36 13.18 0.84
N VAL A 243 2.35 13.90 1.96
CA VAL A 243 1.60 15.14 2.14
C VAL A 243 2.60 16.30 2.09
N ASP A 244 2.48 17.13 1.07
CA ASP A 244 3.33 18.28 0.79
C ASP A 244 2.67 19.58 1.30
N LEU A 245 3.43 20.69 1.28
CA LEU A 245 2.98 21.96 1.84
C LEU A 245 1.71 22.51 1.16
N GLN A 246 1.54 22.23 -0.14
CA GLN A 246 0.35 22.63 -0.89
C GLN A 246 -0.90 21.82 -0.54
N ASP A 247 -0.74 20.68 0.13
CA ASP A 247 -1.85 19.79 0.47
C ASP A 247 -2.57 20.24 1.77
N PHE A 248 -2.19 21.38 2.36
CA PHE A 248 -2.85 21.95 3.55
C PHE A 248 -3.89 22.98 3.11
N PRO A 249 -5.21 22.67 3.14
CA PRO A 249 -6.23 23.52 2.53
C PRO A 249 -6.41 24.90 3.19
N TRP A 250 -5.82 25.09 4.39
CA TRP A 250 -5.89 26.34 5.13
C TRP A 250 -4.69 27.28 4.87
N ASP A 251 -3.71 26.87 4.07
CA ASP A 251 -2.53 27.67 3.74
C ASP A 251 -2.73 28.52 2.45
N GLU A 252 -3.82 28.32 1.68
CA GLU A 252 -4.11 29.07 0.43
C GLU A 252 -4.43 30.57 0.63
N GLY A 253 -4.32 31.09 1.86
CA GLY A 253 -4.59 32.49 2.20
C GLY A 253 -3.36 33.37 2.49
N GLU A 254 -2.14 32.82 2.54
CA GLU A 254 -0.92 33.61 2.76
C GLU A 254 -0.27 34.05 1.44
N VAL A 255 -1.04 34.71 0.57
CA VAL A 255 -0.43 35.57 -0.45
C VAL A 255 0.05 36.82 0.27
N ALA A 256 1.34 36.83 0.60
CA ALA A 256 2.03 37.99 1.16
C ALA A 256 1.81 39.22 0.26
N TYR A 257 1.19 40.25 0.85
CA TYR A 257 1.31 41.63 0.37
C TYR A 257 2.58 42.25 0.93
#